data_AF-A0A7J2U517-F1
#
_entry.id   AF-A0A7J2U517-F1
#
_cell.length_a   1.000
_cell.length_b   1.000
_cell.length_c   1.000
_cell.angle_alpha   90.00
_cell.angle_beta   90.00
_cell.angle_gamma   90.00
#
_symmetry.space_group_name_H-M   'P 1'
#
loop_
_entity.id
_entity.type
_entity.pdbx_description
1 polymer ?
#
loop_
_entity_poly.entity_id
_entity_poly.type
_entity_poly.pdbx_seq_one_letter_code
_entity_poly.pdbx_strand_id
1 'polypeptide(L)'
;MAERAKIELGAREAAAALLFALIVLGVLAAAASGAFNPMLAGTIITLTVLLIFIGHYLVRVGVLSRSSTPLWYILIMGIMLIFYGLVSKGLIPLAVASEAMTFAELVIFTTMLYTILIVAVIGIAAVLYYLMVKKKIF
;
A
#
# COMPACT_ATOMS: atom_id res chain seq x y z
N MET A 1 -29.77 2.86 -30.81
CA MET A 1 -29.28 4.13 -30.23
C MET A 1 -28.99 3.87 -28.77
N ALA A 2 -27.73 4.00 -28.33
CA ALA A 2 -27.37 3.74 -26.94
C ALA A 2 -27.82 4.93 -26.08
N GLU A 3 -28.81 4.70 -25.24
CA GLU A 3 -29.31 5.65 -24.26
C GLU A 3 -28.17 5.98 -23.28
N ARG A 4 -27.75 7.24 -23.24
CA ARG A 4 -26.74 7.71 -22.30
C ARG A 4 -27.36 7.67 -20.91
N ALA A 5 -26.95 6.73 -20.08
CA ALA A 5 -27.26 6.74 -18.66
C ALA A 5 -26.86 8.10 -18.08
N LYS A 6 -27.85 8.95 -17.78
CA LYS A 6 -27.62 10.18 -17.02
C LYS A 6 -27.18 9.75 -15.63
N ILE A 7 -25.89 9.87 -15.36
CA ILE A 7 -25.37 9.74 -14.00
C ILE A 7 -25.83 11.01 -13.26
N GLU A 8 -27.01 10.94 -12.65
CA GLU A 8 -27.48 11.96 -11.74
C GLU A 8 -26.65 11.84 -10.45
N LEU A 9 -25.56 12.60 -10.38
CA LEU A 9 -24.77 12.76 -9.16
C LEU A 9 -25.66 13.45 -8.12
N GLY A 10 -26.07 12.71 -7.09
CA GLY A 10 -26.76 13.28 -5.96
C GLY A 10 -25.87 14.27 -5.19
N ALA A 11 -26.49 15.17 -4.43
CA ALA A 11 -25.78 16.21 -3.68
C ALA A 11 -24.76 15.64 -2.68
N ARG A 12 -24.99 14.41 -2.19
CA ARG A 12 -24.07 13.71 -1.28
C ARG A 12 -22.83 13.20 -2.00
N GLU A 13 -23.01 12.63 -3.18
CA GLU A 13 -21.93 12.14 -4.04
C GLU A 13 -21.09 13.31 -4.56
N ALA A 14 -21.73 14.42 -4.92
CA ALA A 14 -21.05 15.66 -5.28
C ALA A 14 -20.23 16.22 -4.11
N ALA A 15 -20.81 16.26 -2.90
CA ALA A 15 -20.09 16.69 -1.70
C ALA A 15 -18.91 15.78 -1.36
N ALA A 16 -19.07 14.46 -1.48
CA ALA A 16 -18.00 13.49 -1.26
C ALA A 16 -16.87 13.63 -2.29
N ALA A 17 -17.22 13.82 -3.57
CA ALA A 17 -16.24 14.07 -4.63
C ALA A 17 -15.47 15.39 -4.38
N LEU A 18 -16.15 16.43 -3.93
CA LEU A 18 -15.56 17.73 -3.64
C LEU A 18 -14.65 17.68 -2.40
N LEU A 19 -15.07 16.97 -1.34
CA LEU A 19 -14.23 16.68 -0.18
C LEU A 19 -12.98 15.89 -0.58
N PHE A 20 -13.14 14.85 -1.40
CA PHE A 20 -12.02 14.06 -1.90
C PHE A 20 -11.04 14.92 -2.71
N ALA A 21 -11.54 15.77 -3.61
CA ALA A 21 -10.72 16.70 -4.38
C ALA A 21 -9.94 17.66 -3.48
N LEU A 22 -10.56 18.21 -2.43
CA LEU A 22 -9.89 19.08 -1.45
C LEU A 22 -8.81 18.34 -0.66
N ILE A 23 -9.04 17.08 -0.29
CA ILE A 23 -8.03 16.25 0.38
C ILE A 23 -6.84 16.03 -0.56
N VAL A 24 -7.09 15.67 -1.82
CA VAL A 24 -6.02 15.48 -2.82
C VAL A 24 -5.22 16.77 -3.01
N LEU A 25 -5.88 17.91 -3.15
CA LEU A 25 -5.22 19.22 -3.26
C LEU A 25 -4.41 19.56 -2.00
N GLY A 26 -4.93 19.26 -0.81
CA GLY A 26 -4.21 19.45 0.46
C GLY A 26 -2.95 18.59 0.55
N VAL A 27 -3.02 17.32 0.14
CA VAL A 27 -1.88 16.40 0.05
C VAL A 27 -0.85 16.92 -0.94
N LEU A 28 -1.27 17.39 -2.13
CA LEU A 28 -0.38 17.96 -3.13
C LEU A 28 0.29 19.26 -2.65
N ALA A 29 -0.46 20.14 -1.97
CA ALA A 29 0.07 21.39 -1.43
C ALA A 29 1.10 21.13 -0.32
N ALA A 30 0.85 20.17 0.56
CA ALA A 30 1.77 19.77 1.62
C ALA A 30 3.00 19.01 1.07
N ALA A 31 2.85 18.27 -0.03
CA ALA A 31 3.99 17.71 -0.74
C ALA A 31 4.84 18.81 -1.41
N ALA A 32 4.20 19.80 -2.04
CA ALA A 32 4.87 20.92 -2.70
C ALA A 32 5.59 21.86 -1.72
N SER A 33 5.12 21.96 -0.47
CA SER A 33 5.82 22.69 0.60
C SER A 33 7.03 21.92 1.17
N GLY A 34 7.28 20.70 0.71
CA GLY A 34 8.34 19.84 1.22
C GLY A 34 8.03 19.23 2.59
N ALA A 35 6.79 19.33 3.09
CA ALA A 35 6.43 18.79 4.40
C ALA A 35 6.53 17.26 4.46
N PHE A 36 6.34 16.58 3.33
CA PHE A 36 6.61 15.14 3.19
C PHE A 36 6.89 14.77 1.72
N ASN A 37 7.50 13.60 1.52
CA ASN A 37 7.72 13.06 0.18
C ASN A 37 6.45 12.35 -0.35
N PRO A 38 5.85 12.82 -1.45
CA PRO A 38 4.59 12.26 -1.97
C PRO A 38 4.74 10.81 -2.46
N MET A 39 5.90 10.43 -3.00
CA MET A 39 6.18 9.07 -3.46
C MET A 39 6.30 8.09 -2.28
N LEU A 40 6.94 8.53 -1.19
CA LEU A 40 7.00 7.76 0.05
C LEU A 40 5.60 7.57 0.65
N ALA A 41 4.81 8.64 0.72
CA ALA A 41 3.43 8.58 1.21
C ALA A 41 2.57 7.63 0.37
N GLY A 42 2.63 7.73 -0.95
CA GLY A 42 1.91 6.83 -1.87
C GLY A 42 2.33 5.36 -1.71
N THR A 43 3.64 5.11 -1.55
CA THR A 43 4.17 3.75 -1.32
C THR A 43 3.66 3.17 0.00
N ILE A 44 3.73 3.93 1.09
CA ILE A 44 3.25 3.51 2.41
C ILE A 44 1.76 3.18 2.37
N ILE A 45 0.94 4.05 1.77
CA ILE A 45 -0.51 3.83 1.66
C ILE A 45 -0.79 2.56 0.86
N THR A 46 -0.13 2.39 -0.29
CA THR A 46 -0.32 1.22 -1.15
C THR A 46 0.04 -0.09 -0.42
N LEU A 47 1.20 -0.11 0.25
CA LEU A 47 1.64 -1.26 1.05
C LEU A 47 0.68 -1.54 2.21
N THR A 48 0.22 -0.49 2.90
CA THR A 48 -0.76 -0.62 3.99
C THR A 48 -2.04 -1.29 3.50
N VAL A 49 -2.60 -0.81 2.40
CA VAL A 49 -3.82 -1.37 1.80
C VAL A 49 -3.59 -2.84 1.42
N LEU A 50 -2.48 -3.14 0.74
CA LEU A 50 -2.14 -4.51 0.34
C LEU A 50 -2.01 -5.46 1.54
N LEU A 51 -1.37 -5.01 2.63
CA LEU A 51 -1.23 -5.80 3.86
C LEU A 51 -2.56 -5.98 4.59
N ILE A 52 -3.47 -5.00 4.55
CA ILE A 52 -4.84 -5.16 5.06
C ILE A 52 -5.57 -6.25 4.28
N PHE A 53 -5.49 -6.24 2.94
CA PHE A 53 -6.07 -7.29 2.10
C PHE A 53 -5.50 -8.67 2.43
N ILE A 54 -4.18 -8.77 2.63
CA ILE A 54 -3.53 -10.01 3.07
C ILE A 54 -4.09 -10.47 4.42
N GLY A 55 -4.25 -9.56 5.39
CA GLY A 55 -4.83 -9.88 6.70
C GLY A 55 -6.23 -10.47 6.59
N HIS A 56 -7.10 -9.86 5.79
CA HIS A 56 -8.43 -10.37 5.51
C HIS A 56 -8.42 -11.73 4.81
N TYR A 57 -7.50 -11.93 3.88
CA TYR A 57 -7.33 -13.21 3.22
C TYR A 57 -6.84 -14.30 4.20
N LEU A 58 -5.90 -13.99 5.10
CA LEU A 58 -5.43 -14.90 6.15
C LEU A 58 -6.55 -15.30 7.13
N VAL A 59 -7.46 -14.37 7.44
CA VAL A 59 -8.67 -14.68 8.22
C VAL A 59 -9.58 -15.65 7.46
N ARG A 60 -9.77 -15.43 6.15
CA ARG A 60 -10.62 -16.28 5.30
C ARG A 60 -10.13 -17.72 5.21
N VAL A 61 -8.81 -17.93 5.16
CA VAL A 61 -8.19 -19.27 5.09
C VAL A 61 -8.09 -19.92 6.49
N GLY A 62 -8.42 -19.19 7.55
CA GLY A 62 -8.39 -19.65 8.94
C GLY A 62 -6.98 -19.71 9.53
N VAL A 63 -6.05 -18.90 9.01
CA VAL A 63 -4.70 -18.71 9.57
C VAL A 63 -4.75 -17.71 10.71
N LEU A 64 -5.51 -16.62 10.52
CA LEU A 64 -5.78 -15.62 11.55
C LEU A 64 -7.17 -15.83 12.13
N SER A 65 -7.32 -15.65 13.44
CA SER A 65 -8.65 -15.50 14.05
C SER A 65 -9.28 -14.17 13.63
N ARG A 66 -10.61 -14.11 13.53
CA ARG A 66 -11.30 -12.82 13.32
C ARG A 66 -10.99 -11.81 14.42
N SER A 67 -10.77 -12.28 15.65
CA SER A 67 -10.42 -11.44 16.80
C SER A 67 -9.02 -10.83 16.71
N SER A 68 -8.11 -11.38 15.90
CA SER A 68 -6.75 -10.85 15.73
C SER A 68 -6.63 -9.83 14.58
N THR A 69 -7.71 -9.55 13.86
CA THR A 69 -7.73 -8.56 12.77
C THR A 69 -7.35 -7.14 13.24
N PRO A 70 -7.84 -6.63 14.39
CA PRO A 70 -7.41 -5.33 14.89
C PRO A 70 -5.92 -5.29 15.23
N LEU A 71 -5.39 -6.39 15.81
CA LEU A 71 -3.97 -6.50 16.13
C LEU A 71 -3.11 -6.49 14.86
N TRP A 72 -3.58 -7.13 13.79
CA TRP A 72 -2.93 -7.10 12.48
C TRP A 72 -2.81 -5.67 11.92
N TYR A 73 -3.85 -4.85 12.08
CA TYR A 73 -3.82 -3.45 11.63
C TYR A 73 -2.83 -2.61 12.42
N ILE A 74 -2.79 -2.80 13.74
CA ILE A 74 -1.81 -2.12 14.62
C ILE A 74 -0.39 -2.50 14.22
N LEU A 75 -0.16 -3.79 13.94
CA LEU A 75 1.14 -4.29 13.48
C LEU A 75 1.56 -3.66 12.16
N ILE A 76 0.66 -3.63 11.16
CA ILE A 76 0.94 -2.96 9.87
C ILE A 76 1.30 -1.50 10.10
N MET A 77 0.52 -0.79 10.92
CA MET A 77 0.75 0.62 11.19
C MET A 77 2.13 0.85 11.82
N GLY A 78 2.51 0.02 12.81
CA GLY A 78 3.84 0.05 13.42
C GLY A 78 4.97 -0.22 12.42
N ILE A 79 4.83 -1.24 11.56
CA ILE A 79 5.82 -1.54 10.52
C ILE A 79 5.95 -0.37 9.54
N MET A 80 4.83 0.23 9.12
CA MET A 80 4.83 1.36 8.19
C MET A 80 5.46 2.61 8.80
N LEU A 81 5.25 2.88 10.09
CA LEU A 81 5.92 3.97 10.80
C LEU A 81 7.43 3.76 10.92
N ILE A 82 7.87 2.54 11.22
CA ILE A 82 9.29 2.20 11.25
C ILE A 82 9.89 2.38 9.85
N PHE A 83 9.21 1.87 8.82
CA PHE A 83 9.64 2.01 7.43
C PHE A 83 9.76 3.49 7.04
N TYR A 84 8.75 4.31 7.33
CA TYR A 84 8.81 5.76 7.13
C TYR A 84 10.01 6.40 7.83
N GLY A 85 10.25 6.06 9.10
CA GLY A 85 11.36 6.59 9.88
C GLY A 85 12.73 6.18 9.34
N LEU A 86 12.88 4.93 8.90
CA LEU A 86 14.11 4.42 8.29
C LEU A 86 14.42 5.11 6.95
N VAL A 87 13.39 5.33 6.14
CA VAL A 87 13.51 6.04 4.86
C VAL A 87 13.83 7.51 5.07
N SER A 88 13.16 8.16 6.03
CA SER A 88 13.39 9.57 6.37
C SER A 88 14.81 9.81 6.90
N LYS A 89 15.42 8.81 7.54
CA LYS A 89 16.82 8.83 7.98
C LYS A 89 17.82 8.46 6.90
N GLY A 90 17.37 8.13 5.69
CA GLY A 90 18.23 7.69 4.58
C GLY A 90 18.83 6.29 4.75
N LEU A 91 18.37 5.51 5.75
CA LEU A 91 18.85 4.14 5.98
C LEU A 91 18.27 3.15 4.97
N ILE A 92 17.05 3.42 4.50
CA ILE A 92 16.45 2.74 3.36
C ILE A 92 16.42 3.74 2.22
N PRO A 93 17.24 3.56 1.17
CA PRO A 93 17.11 4.35 -0.03
C PRO A 93 15.80 3.94 -0.70
N LEU A 94 14.73 4.72 -0.48
CA LEU A 94 13.63 4.74 -1.46
C LEU A 94 14.10 5.61 -2.62
N ALA A 95 13.67 5.30 -3.84
CA ALA A 95 13.67 6.29 -4.92
C ALA A 95 12.76 7.45 -4.49
N VAL A 96 13.28 8.32 -3.63
CA VAL A 96 13.03 9.74 -3.75
C VAL A 96 13.55 10.02 -5.14
N ALA A 97 12.69 10.45 -6.06
CA ALA A 97 13.15 11.21 -7.21
C ALA A 97 13.79 12.49 -6.64
N SER A 98 14.95 12.36 -6.00
CA SER A 98 15.84 13.48 -5.81
C SER A 98 16.35 13.72 -7.22
N GLU A 99 16.34 14.98 -7.63
CA GLU A 99 16.91 15.41 -8.92
C GLU A 99 18.40 15.01 -9.06
N ALA A 100 19.01 14.48 -8.00
CA ALA A 100 20.37 13.97 -7.91
C ALA A 100 20.53 12.46 -8.18
N MET A 101 19.45 11.69 -8.32
CA MET A 101 19.55 10.23 -8.51
C MET A 101 19.94 9.92 -9.95
N THR A 102 21.06 9.21 -10.15
CA THR A 102 21.50 8.82 -11.49
C THR A 102 20.57 7.76 -12.09
N PHE A 103 20.45 7.73 -13.42
CA PHE A 103 19.60 6.76 -14.13
C PHE A 103 19.89 5.30 -13.73
N ALA A 104 21.16 4.98 -13.46
CA ALA A 104 21.56 3.66 -13.01
C ALA A 104 20.98 3.29 -11.63
N GLU A 105 20.96 4.22 -10.69
CA GLU A 105 20.42 4.01 -9.34
C GLU A 105 18.90 3.86 -9.36
N LEU A 106 18.21 4.61 -10.24
CA LEU A 106 16.77 4.44 -10.48
C LEU A 106 16.47 3.03 -10.97
N VAL A 107 17.18 2.56 -12.02
CA VAL A 107 16.98 1.24 -12.62
C VAL A 107 17.19 0.14 -11.60
N ILE A 108 18.34 0.14 -10.91
CA ILE A 108 18.69 -0.85 -9.88
C ILE A 108 17.60 -0.87 -8.79
N PHE A 109 17.12 0.29 -8.36
CA PHE A 109 16.08 0.37 -7.33
C PHE A 109 14.73 -0.17 -7.81
N THR A 110 14.24 0.19 -9.00
CA THR A 110 13.03 -0.42 -9.58
C THR A 110 13.17 -1.94 -9.66
N THR A 111 14.34 -2.44 -10.08
CA THR A 111 14.61 -3.88 -10.15
C THR A 111 14.57 -4.53 -8.76
N MET A 112 15.13 -3.90 -7.73
CA MET A 112 15.07 -4.40 -6.35
C MET A 112 13.64 -4.40 -5.80
N LEU A 113 12.86 -3.34 -6.06
CA LEU A 113 11.48 -3.23 -5.61
C LEU A 113 10.59 -4.28 -6.29
N TYR A 114 10.76 -4.48 -7.61
CA TYR A 114 10.11 -5.58 -8.32
C TYR A 114 10.55 -6.94 -7.80
N THR A 115 11.83 -7.12 -7.49
CA THR A 115 12.33 -8.39 -6.92
C THR A 115 11.71 -8.68 -5.56
N ILE A 116 11.64 -7.69 -4.66
CA ILE A 116 11.02 -7.84 -3.35
C ILE A 116 9.52 -8.12 -3.49
N LEU A 117 8.82 -7.44 -4.41
CA LEU A 117 7.41 -7.72 -4.70
C LEU A 117 7.20 -9.15 -5.22
N ILE A 118 8.02 -9.59 -6.17
CA ILE A 118 7.96 -10.94 -6.73
C ILE A 118 8.23 -11.98 -5.62
N VAL A 119 9.28 -11.79 -4.82
CA VAL A 119 9.62 -12.68 -3.72
C VAL A 119 8.52 -12.70 -2.65
N ALA A 120 7.92 -11.55 -2.33
CA ALA A 120 6.79 -11.48 -1.41
C ALA A 120 5.56 -12.24 -1.95
N VAL A 121 5.23 -12.09 -3.24
CA VAL A 121 4.14 -12.83 -3.88
C VAL A 121 4.42 -14.34 -3.89
N ILE A 122 5.64 -14.75 -4.25
CA ILE A 122 6.06 -16.17 -4.22
C ILE A 122 6.04 -16.71 -2.79
N GLY A 123 6.52 -15.95 -1.81
CA GLY A 123 6.50 -16.33 -0.39
C GLY A 123 5.08 -16.51 0.12
N ILE A 124 4.17 -15.61 -0.21
CA ILE A 124 2.74 -15.74 0.09
C ILE A 124 2.19 -16.99 -0.60
N ALA A 125 2.45 -17.20 -1.89
CA ALA A 125 1.99 -18.39 -2.61
C ALA A 125 2.50 -19.71 -2.00
N ALA A 126 3.78 -19.75 -1.59
CA ALA A 126 4.40 -20.91 -0.95
C ALA A 126 3.80 -21.20 0.43
N VAL A 127 3.57 -20.16 1.24
CA VAL A 127 2.89 -20.28 2.54
C VAL A 127 1.48 -20.81 2.35
N LEU A 128 0.75 -20.30 1.35
CA LEU A 128 -0.60 -20.74 1.05
C LEU A 128 -0.64 -22.19 0.55
N TYR A 129 0.30 -22.58 -0.31
CA TYR A 129 0.45 -23.96 -0.76
C TYR A 129 0.71 -24.90 0.42
N TYR A 130 1.67 -24.56 1.28
CA TYR A 130 2.00 -25.36 2.47
C TYR A 130 0.79 -25.51 3.40
N LEU A 131 0.05 -24.43 3.67
CA LEU A 131 -1.13 -24.47 4.52
C LEU A 131 -2.28 -25.27 3.90
N MET A 132 -2.53 -25.15 2.59
CA MET A 132 -3.58 -25.93 1.92
C MET A 132 -3.28 -27.42 1.86
N VAL A 133 -2.01 -27.81 1.67
CA VAL A 133 -1.60 -29.22 1.61
C VAL A 133 -1.61 -29.87 3.00
N LYS A 134 -1.13 -29.17 4.05
CA LYS A 134 -1.07 -29.75 5.41
C LYS A 134 -2.43 -29.83 6.11
N LYS A 135 -3.40 -28.98 5.76
CA LYS A 135 -4.75 -28.97 6.35
C LYS A 135 -5.66 -30.12 5.86
N LYS A 136 -5.19 -30.98 4.94
CA LYS A 136 -5.89 -32.21 4.52
C LYS A 136 -5.60 -33.44 5.40
N ILE A 137 -4.73 -33.33 6.42
CA ILE A 137 -4.27 -34.48 7.23
C ILE A 137 -4.84 -34.49 8.66
N PHE A 138 -5.66 -33.50 9.05
CA PHE A 138 -6.39 -33.51 10.33
C PHE A 138 -7.87 -33.21 10.14
#